data_AF-A0AAV3YWP4-F1
#
_entry.id   AF-A0AAV3YWP4-F1
#
_cell.length_a   1.000
_cell.length_b   1.000
_cell.length_c   1.000
_cell.angle_alpha   90.00
_cell.angle_beta   90.00
_cell.angle_gamma   90.00
#
_symmetry.space_group_name_H-M   'P 1'
#
loop_
_entity.id
_entity.type
_entity.pdbx_description
1 polymer ?
#
loop_
_entity_poly.entity_id
_entity_poly.type
_entity_poly.pdbx_seq_one_letter_code
_entity_poly.pdbx_strand_id
1 'polypeptide(L)'
;MCSNSYKPGRNEANPADYLSRHLFTQPTKDNDGENYIRYVTNTAVPNALTLEEVRDATSQDSQLQAVMTAITTGKWTANPLSTYKTLKDELSAHDGVILRQNRIVIPEVLQEQVVKLAHASHQGVVKTKQLIREKVWFPGIDKMVEDHLKGCLPCQASVNIPKQRDPLHMSPLPKRPWDELYVDFAGPFPTGEHLLIVIDDYSRFPEVEIVNSTSARSMTPNLNHIFARFGTPNVLKSDNFTIVR
;
A
#
# COMPACT_ATOMS: atom_id res chain seq x y z
N MET A 1 19.64 -12.83 -46.03
CA MET A 1 20.53 -11.89 -45.32
C MET A 1 19.92 -10.50 -45.45
N CYS A 2 19.24 -10.00 -44.40
CA CYS A 2 18.69 -8.64 -44.39
C CYS A 2 19.69 -7.70 -43.73
N SER A 3 20.19 -6.72 -44.48
CA SER A 3 21.04 -5.65 -43.99
C SER A 3 20.18 -4.50 -43.45
N ASN A 4 20.24 -4.25 -42.14
CA ASN A 4 19.64 -3.06 -41.54
C ASN A 4 20.55 -1.85 -41.82
N SER A 5 20.11 -0.95 -42.70
CA SER A 5 20.71 0.38 -42.87
C SER A 5 19.94 1.41 -42.03
N TYR A 6 20.68 2.14 -41.20
CA TYR A 6 20.15 3.19 -40.34
C TYR A 6 19.71 4.42 -41.15
N LYS A 7 18.52 4.97 -40.87
CA LYS A 7 18.05 6.24 -41.43
C LYS A 7 17.87 7.26 -40.29
N PRO A 8 18.57 8.41 -40.32
CA PRO A 8 18.39 9.45 -39.31
C PRO A 8 17.03 10.15 -39.44
N GLY A 9 16.45 10.52 -38.29
CA GLY A 9 15.21 11.29 -38.18
C GLY A 9 15.38 12.76 -38.59
N ARG A 10 14.25 13.43 -38.86
CA ARG A 10 14.18 14.71 -39.60
C ARG A 10 14.81 15.93 -38.91
N ASN A 11 15.18 15.85 -37.62
CA ASN A 11 15.71 16.97 -36.85
C ASN A 11 16.96 16.54 -36.06
N GLU A 12 18.08 17.23 -36.25
CA GLU A 12 19.39 16.96 -35.63
C GLU A 12 19.46 17.25 -34.12
N ALA A 13 18.37 17.76 -33.53
CA ALA A 13 18.26 18.04 -32.10
C ALA A 13 17.19 17.14 -31.47
N ASN A 14 17.43 15.83 -31.43
CA ASN A 14 16.68 14.92 -30.56
C ASN A 14 17.43 14.81 -29.21
N PRO A 15 17.06 15.59 -28.18
CA PRO A 15 17.75 15.57 -26.88
C PRO A 15 17.59 14.24 -26.12
N ALA A 16 16.73 13.33 -26.60
CA ALA A 16 16.51 12.04 -25.95
C ALA A 16 17.67 11.04 -26.12
N ASP A 17 18.43 11.09 -27.22
CA ASP A 17 19.52 10.12 -27.48
C ASP A 17 20.88 10.59 -26.90
N TYR A 18 21.05 11.90 -26.67
CA TYR A 18 22.31 12.46 -26.13
C TYR A 18 22.56 12.04 -24.67
N LEU A 19 21.50 11.96 -23.85
CA LEU A 19 21.62 11.63 -22.42
C LEU A 19 21.89 10.15 -22.14
N SER A 20 21.67 9.24 -23.11
CA SER A 20 21.91 7.82 -22.90
C SER A 20 23.33 7.37 -23.24
N ARG A 21 24.17 8.21 -23.88
CA ARG A 21 25.45 7.74 -24.46
C ARG A 21 26.67 8.62 -24.20
N HIS A 22 26.55 9.76 -23.52
CA HIS A 22 27.70 10.59 -23.17
C HIS A 22 28.01 10.52 -21.67
N LEU A 23 29.14 9.89 -21.33
CA LEU A 23 29.77 9.98 -20.02
C LEU A 23 30.30 11.40 -19.85
N PHE A 24 29.60 12.23 -19.08
CA PHE A 24 30.18 13.47 -18.58
C PHE A 24 31.25 13.12 -17.55
N THR A 25 32.51 13.14 -17.98
CA THR A 25 33.65 13.18 -17.06
C THR A 25 33.75 14.61 -16.53
N GLN A 26 33.16 14.88 -15.37
CA GLN A 26 33.59 15.99 -14.52
C GLN A 26 34.20 15.42 -13.24
N PRO A 27 35.38 15.91 -12.80
CA PRO A 27 36.02 15.45 -11.59
C PRO A 27 35.30 16.07 -10.40
N THR A 28 34.28 15.37 -9.90
CA THR A 28 33.77 15.58 -8.55
C THR A 28 34.20 14.36 -7.74
N LYS A 29 35.01 14.60 -6.71
CA LYS A 29 35.21 13.60 -5.65
C LYS A 29 33.93 13.54 -4.84
N ASP A 30 32.90 12.92 -5.39
CA ASP A 30 31.73 12.50 -4.63
C ASP A 30 31.42 11.06 -5.00
N ASN A 31 31.33 10.24 -3.96
CA ASN A 31 31.35 8.79 -4.03
C ASN A 31 29.99 8.22 -4.47
N ASP A 32 29.25 8.92 -5.33
CA ASP A 32 27.84 8.67 -5.61
C ASP A 32 27.63 7.38 -6.41
N GLY A 33 28.54 7.07 -7.33
CA GLY A 33 28.55 5.80 -8.04
C GLY A 33 28.85 4.61 -7.12
N GLU A 34 29.85 4.74 -6.24
CA GLU A 34 30.16 3.70 -5.25
C GLU A 34 29.05 3.57 -4.21
N ASN A 35 28.42 4.67 -3.79
CA ASN A 35 27.30 4.66 -2.86
C ASN A 35 26.06 4.01 -3.49
N TYR A 36 25.79 4.27 -4.77
CA TYR A 36 24.71 3.60 -5.49
C TYR A 36 25.01 2.12 -5.73
N ILE A 37 26.23 1.77 -6.14
CA ILE A 37 26.65 0.38 -6.28
C ILE A 37 26.57 -0.33 -4.93
N ARG A 38 27.04 0.30 -3.85
CA ARG A 38 26.94 -0.21 -2.47
C ARG A 38 25.49 -0.33 -2.01
N TYR A 39 24.62 0.60 -2.38
CA TYR A 39 23.20 0.54 -2.09
C TYR A 39 22.56 -0.64 -2.82
N VAL A 40 22.81 -0.79 -4.12
CA VAL A 40 22.30 -1.89 -4.94
C VAL A 40 22.87 -3.22 -4.47
N THR A 41 24.16 -3.33 -4.17
CA THR A 41 24.73 -4.58 -3.65
C THR A 41 24.20 -4.91 -2.26
N ASN A 42 24.08 -3.93 -1.35
CA ASN A 42 23.49 -4.15 -0.03
C ASN A 42 22.00 -4.49 -0.07
N THR A 43 21.25 -4.00 -1.06
CA THR A 43 19.82 -4.30 -1.21
C THR A 43 19.55 -5.54 -2.06
N ALA A 44 20.44 -5.89 -2.99
CA ALA A 44 20.30 -7.03 -3.89
C ALA A 44 20.94 -8.31 -3.34
N VAL A 45 21.87 -8.22 -2.39
CA VAL A 45 22.31 -9.41 -1.64
C VAL A 45 21.15 -9.82 -0.73
N PRO A 46 20.58 -11.02 -0.91
CA PRO A 46 19.57 -11.51 0.00
C PRO A 46 20.21 -11.63 1.38
N ASN A 47 19.67 -10.88 2.35
CA ASN A 47 20.02 -11.09 3.75
C ASN A 47 19.62 -12.53 4.09
N ALA A 48 20.58 -13.44 4.18
CA ALA A 48 20.34 -14.84 4.51
C ALA A 48 20.85 -15.08 5.93
N LEU A 49 20.09 -15.81 6.74
CA LEU A 49 20.54 -16.28 8.05
C LEU A 49 21.28 -17.60 7.86
N THR A 50 22.54 -17.67 8.31
CA THR A 50 23.36 -18.88 8.20
C THR A 50 23.12 -19.83 9.38
N LEU A 51 23.44 -21.13 9.20
CA LEU A 51 23.36 -22.10 10.29
C LEU A 51 24.41 -21.83 11.38
N GLU A 52 25.55 -21.26 11.02
CA GLU A 52 26.62 -20.86 11.94
C GLU A 52 26.12 -19.75 12.88
N GLU A 53 25.48 -18.72 12.33
CA GLU A 53 24.84 -17.65 13.13
C GLU A 53 23.79 -18.20 14.10
N VAL A 54 22.96 -19.16 13.64
CA VAL A 54 21.97 -19.81 14.51
C VAL A 54 22.64 -20.59 15.63
N ARG A 55 23.71 -21.34 15.33
CA ARG A 55 24.47 -22.12 16.31
C ARG A 55 25.11 -21.21 17.36
N ASP A 56 25.75 -20.14 16.91
CA ASP A 56 26.42 -19.18 17.79
C ASP A 56 25.40 -18.48 18.68
N ALA A 57 24.28 -18.01 18.12
CA ALA A 57 23.20 -17.41 18.90
C ALA A 57 22.56 -18.42 19.87
N THR A 58 22.40 -19.69 19.46
CA THR A 58 21.89 -20.76 20.33
C THR A 58 22.85 -21.01 21.50
N SER A 59 24.17 -20.91 21.28
CA SER A 59 25.18 -21.08 22.34
C SER A 59 25.07 -20.02 23.45
N GLN A 60 24.65 -18.81 23.10
CA GLN A 60 24.47 -17.70 24.02
C GLN A 60 23.06 -17.65 24.65
N ASP A 61 22.08 -18.35 24.07
CA ASP A 61 20.71 -18.39 24.56
C ASP A 61 20.57 -19.38 25.73
N SER A 62 20.51 -18.82 26.94
CA SER A 62 20.39 -19.60 28.19
C SER A 62 19.17 -20.53 28.22
N GLN A 63 18.05 -20.14 27.60
CA GLN A 63 16.84 -20.95 27.56
C GLN A 63 17.03 -22.13 26.61
N LEU A 64 17.55 -21.89 25.40
CA LEU A 64 17.80 -22.95 24.43
C LEU A 64 18.91 -23.92 24.87
N GLN A 65 19.95 -23.44 25.58
CA GLN A 65 20.94 -24.32 26.21
C GLN A 65 20.30 -25.23 27.26
N ALA A 66 19.38 -24.70 28.08
CA ALA A 66 18.62 -25.51 29.03
C ALA A 66 17.70 -26.52 28.32
N VAL A 67 17.06 -26.15 27.21
CA VAL A 67 16.27 -27.07 26.37
C VAL A 67 17.16 -28.19 25.82
N MET A 68 18.33 -27.86 25.27
CA MET A 68 19.26 -28.84 24.70
C MET A 68 19.77 -29.83 25.76
N THR A 69 20.07 -29.35 26.97
CA THR A 69 20.43 -30.21 28.10
C THR A 69 19.27 -31.11 28.52
N ALA A 70 18.04 -30.59 28.53
CA ALA A 70 16.85 -31.37 28.88
C ALA A 70 16.53 -32.46 27.85
N ILE A 71 16.76 -32.20 26.56
CA ILE A 71 16.62 -33.19 25.47
C ILE A 71 17.61 -34.34 25.69
N THR A 72 18.89 -34.04 25.95
CA THR A 72 19.94 -35.06 26.12
C THR A 72 19.78 -35.86 27.42
N THR A 73 19.41 -35.21 28.52
CA THR A 73 19.34 -35.84 29.85
C THR A 73 17.96 -36.44 30.18
N GLY A 74 16.93 -36.13 29.39
CA GLY A 74 15.54 -36.48 29.65
C GLY A 74 14.90 -35.75 30.85
N LYS A 75 15.60 -34.81 31.48
CA LYS A 75 15.16 -34.13 32.71
C LYS A 75 14.59 -32.74 32.41
N TRP A 76 13.26 -32.66 32.32
CA TRP A 76 12.50 -31.43 32.04
C TRP A 76 12.03 -30.71 33.32
N THR A 77 12.96 -30.43 34.23
CA THR A 77 12.65 -29.92 35.58
C THR A 77 12.93 -28.43 35.77
N ALA A 78 13.58 -27.75 34.82
CA ALA A 78 13.91 -26.32 34.94
C ALA A 78 12.77 -25.42 34.42
N ASN A 79 12.37 -24.41 35.20
CA ASN A 79 11.66 -23.23 34.68
C ASN A 79 12.72 -22.26 34.13
N PRO A 80 12.53 -21.62 32.96
CA PRO A 80 11.29 -21.46 32.17
C PRO A 80 11.25 -22.35 30.91
N LEU A 81 11.26 -23.68 31.07
CA LEU A 81 11.10 -24.62 29.95
C LEU A 81 9.64 -25.00 29.68
N SER A 82 8.65 -24.37 30.32
CA SER A 82 7.24 -24.81 30.27
C SER A 82 6.68 -24.95 28.85
N THR A 83 6.96 -23.98 27.98
CA THR A 83 6.53 -24.00 26.57
C THR A 83 7.18 -25.16 25.81
N TYR A 84 8.48 -25.37 25.99
CA TYR A 84 9.25 -26.41 25.32
C TYR A 84 8.96 -27.81 25.87
N LYS A 85 8.65 -27.92 27.17
CA LYS A 85 8.32 -29.17 27.86
C LYS A 85 7.08 -29.84 27.28
N THR A 86 6.09 -29.05 26.86
CA THR A 86 4.88 -29.55 26.20
C THR A 86 5.19 -30.15 24.83
N LEU A 87 6.28 -29.72 24.21
CA LEU A 87 6.72 -30.13 22.87
C LEU A 87 7.88 -31.13 22.92
N LYS A 88 8.21 -31.69 24.09
CA LYS A 88 9.39 -32.54 24.31
C LYS A 88 9.53 -33.68 23.29
N ASP A 89 8.42 -34.28 22.86
CA ASP A 89 8.40 -35.45 21.97
C ASP A 89 8.58 -35.04 20.49
N GLU A 90 8.46 -33.75 20.18
CA GLU A 90 8.68 -33.17 18.86
C GLU A 90 10.06 -32.51 18.72
N LEU A 91 10.80 -32.38 19.82
CA LEU A 91 12.08 -31.67 19.87
C LEU A 91 13.27 -32.62 19.74
N SER A 92 14.23 -32.22 18.92
CA SER A 92 15.52 -32.90 18.80
C SER A 92 16.65 -31.85 18.78
N ALA A 93 17.84 -32.26 19.22
CA ALA A 93 19.02 -31.40 19.20
C ALA A 93 20.12 -32.07 18.40
N HIS A 94 20.74 -31.34 17.47
CA HIS A 94 21.84 -31.83 16.64
C HIS A 94 22.78 -30.68 16.29
N ASP A 95 24.08 -30.90 16.45
CA ASP A 95 25.16 -29.96 16.08
C ASP A 95 24.98 -28.52 16.60
N GLY A 96 24.52 -28.38 17.85
CA GLY A 96 24.32 -27.07 18.49
C GLY A 96 23.06 -26.33 18.05
N VAL A 97 22.18 -26.98 17.28
CA VAL A 97 20.89 -26.44 16.85
C VAL A 97 19.76 -27.33 17.39
N ILE A 98 18.64 -26.70 17.74
CA ILE A 98 17.42 -27.41 18.16
C ILE A 98 16.44 -27.42 16.99
N LEU A 99 15.85 -28.59 16.73
CA LEU A 99 14.80 -28.77 15.74
C LEU A 99 13.50 -29.12 16.45
N ARG A 100 12.39 -28.61 15.93
CA ARG A 100 11.05 -29.09 16.19
C ARG A 100 10.56 -29.78 14.92
N GLN A 101 10.53 -31.12 14.93
CA GLN A 101 10.33 -31.92 13.71
C GLN A 101 11.34 -31.52 12.63
N ASN A 102 10.87 -30.88 11.55
CA ASN A 102 11.69 -30.44 10.41
C ASN A 102 11.97 -28.93 10.41
N ARG A 103 11.77 -28.25 11.53
CA ARG A 103 11.87 -26.78 11.65
C ARG A 103 12.93 -26.39 12.65
N ILE A 104 13.76 -25.41 12.30
CA ILE A 104 14.81 -24.89 13.18
C ILE A 104 14.16 -24.03 14.28
N VAL A 105 14.51 -24.31 15.54
CA VAL A 105 14.13 -23.46 16.67
C VAL A 105 15.05 -22.24 16.70
N ILE A 106 14.46 -21.05 16.61
CA ILE A 106 15.22 -19.80 16.47
C ILE A 106 15.46 -19.13 17.84
N PRO A 107 16.72 -18.81 18.19
CA PRO A 107 17.08 -18.04 19.38
C PRO A 107 16.41 -16.66 19.39
N GLU A 108 16.10 -16.14 20.58
CA GLU A 108 15.37 -14.88 20.76
C GLU A 108 15.98 -13.73 19.93
N VAL A 109 17.31 -13.60 19.97
CA VAL A 109 18.07 -12.55 19.29
C VAL A 109 17.95 -12.57 17.75
N LEU A 110 17.58 -13.71 17.16
CA LEU A 110 17.45 -13.86 15.69
C LEU A 110 16.00 -13.82 15.21
N GLN A 111 15.01 -13.87 16.12
CA GLN A 111 13.59 -13.96 15.73
C GLN A 111 13.14 -12.77 14.88
N GLU A 112 13.52 -11.56 15.26
CA GLU A 112 13.16 -10.34 14.51
C GLU A 112 13.77 -10.35 13.10
N GLN A 113 15.03 -10.78 12.97
CA GLN A 113 15.70 -10.91 11.69
C GLN A 113 14.97 -11.90 10.80
N VAL A 114 14.62 -13.08 11.31
CA VAL A 114 13.90 -14.10 10.53
C VAL A 114 12.53 -13.60 10.05
N VAL A 115 11.80 -12.86 10.90
CA VAL A 115 10.53 -12.23 10.50
C VAL A 115 10.73 -11.19 9.40
N LYS A 116 11.76 -10.34 9.51
CA LYS A 116 12.12 -9.37 8.45
C LYS A 116 12.44 -10.06 7.13
N LEU A 117 13.22 -11.14 7.17
CA LEU A 117 13.54 -11.92 5.96
C LEU A 117 12.30 -12.55 5.34
N ALA A 118 11.44 -13.14 6.16
CA ALA A 118 10.19 -13.71 5.71
C ALA A 118 9.25 -12.64 5.13
N HIS A 119 9.36 -11.37 5.52
CA HIS A 119 8.53 -10.26 5.04
C HIS A 119 9.18 -9.41 3.93
N ALA A 120 10.42 -9.72 3.50
CA ALA A 120 11.20 -8.87 2.59
C ALA A 120 10.50 -8.51 1.27
N SER A 121 9.56 -9.35 0.80
CA SER A 121 8.78 -9.10 -0.43
C SER A 121 7.42 -8.40 -0.19
N HIS A 122 7.18 -7.85 1.00
CA HIS A 122 5.94 -7.16 1.39
C HIS A 122 4.65 -7.96 1.16
N GLN A 123 4.76 -9.28 1.18
CA GLN A 123 3.63 -10.18 1.07
C GLN A 123 2.73 -10.08 2.31
N GLY A 124 1.44 -10.33 2.11
CA GLY A 124 0.44 -10.28 3.17
C GLY A 124 0.68 -11.31 4.28
N VAL A 125 0.05 -11.07 5.44
CA VAL A 125 0.25 -11.82 6.69
C VAL A 125 0.14 -13.34 6.54
N VAL A 126 -0.82 -13.82 5.75
CA VAL A 126 -1.03 -15.25 5.53
C VAL A 126 0.19 -15.88 4.86
N LYS A 127 0.72 -15.23 3.81
CA LYS A 127 1.86 -15.74 3.05
C LYS A 127 3.16 -15.64 3.86
N THR A 128 3.35 -14.56 4.62
CA THR A 128 4.51 -14.43 5.53
C THR A 128 4.52 -15.55 6.58
N LYS A 129 3.37 -15.81 7.21
CA LYS A 129 3.22 -16.91 8.18
C LYS A 129 3.47 -18.27 7.55
N GLN A 130 3.03 -18.49 6.32
CA GLN A 130 3.29 -19.73 5.61
C GLN A 130 4.80 -19.95 5.42
N LEU A 131 5.51 -18.97 4.84
CA LEU A 131 6.94 -19.08 4.53
C LEU A 131 7.79 -19.31 5.79
N ILE A 132 7.52 -18.56 6.86
CA ILE A 132 8.31 -18.68 8.08
C ILE A 132 8.09 -20.03 8.77
N ARG A 133 6.84 -20.53 8.81
CA ARG A 133 6.48 -21.82 9.43
C ARG A 133 6.99 -23.02 8.64
N GLU A 134 7.37 -22.87 7.37
CA GLU A 134 7.96 -23.96 6.58
C GLU A 134 9.37 -24.32 7.05
N LYS A 135 10.13 -23.37 7.60
CA LYS A 135 11.56 -23.54 7.89
C LYS A 135 11.90 -23.41 9.36
N VAL A 136 11.18 -22.57 10.10
CA VAL A 136 11.56 -22.21 11.47
C VAL A 136 10.37 -22.28 12.42
N TRP A 137 10.69 -22.27 13.72
CA TRP A 137 9.72 -22.22 14.79
C TRP A 137 10.29 -21.47 16.00
N PHE A 138 9.43 -20.72 16.69
CA PHE A 138 9.69 -20.20 18.02
C PHE A 138 8.35 -19.86 18.70
N PRO A 139 8.29 -19.79 20.05
CA PRO A 139 7.09 -19.40 20.76
C PRO A 139 6.58 -18.02 20.31
N GLY A 140 5.30 -17.92 19.94
CA GLY A 140 4.70 -16.63 19.57
C GLY A 140 5.03 -16.12 18.16
N ILE A 141 5.61 -16.96 17.28
CA ILE A 141 5.97 -16.60 15.90
C ILE A 141 4.88 -15.86 15.12
N ASP A 142 3.63 -16.30 15.25
CA ASP A 142 2.51 -15.68 14.54
C ASP A 142 2.22 -14.26 15.00
N LYS A 143 2.31 -14.03 16.31
CA LYS A 143 2.10 -12.72 16.91
C LYS A 143 3.21 -11.77 16.48
N MET A 144 4.47 -12.22 16.50
CA MET A 144 5.60 -11.41 16.04
C MET A 144 5.46 -11.04 14.56
N VAL A 145 5.03 -11.97 13.70
CA VAL A 145 4.74 -11.69 12.29
C VAL A 145 3.62 -10.65 12.14
N GLU A 146 2.51 -10.82 12.86
CA GLU A 146 1.41 -9.84 12.81
C GLU A 146 1.85 -8.45 13.25
N ASP A 147 2.58 -8.35 14.36
CA ASP A 147 3.04 -7.07 14.91
C ASP A 147 4.06 -6.39 13.97
N HIS A 148 4.95 -7.17 13.34
CA HIS A 148 5.87 -6.65 12.32
C HIS A 148 5.12 -6.08 11.11
N LEU A 149 4.13 -6.80 10.58
CA LEU A 149 3.37 -6.35 9.41
C LEU A 149 2.46 -5.16 9.74
N LYS A 150 1.89 -5.11 10.96
CA LYS A 150 1.14 -3.94 11.44
C LYS A 150 2.01 -2.69 11.47
N GLY A 151 3.31 -2.79 11.74
CA GLY A 151 4.25 -1.67 11.73
C GLY A 151 4.85 -1.32 10.35
N CYS A 152 4.58 -2.11 9.32
CA CYS A 152 5.22 -1.95 8.01
C CYS A 152 4.58 -0.84 7.17
N LEU A 153 5.27 0.30 7.01
CA LEU A 153 4.77 1.47 6.28
C LEU A 153 4.41 1.17 4.80
N PRO A 154 5.23 0.46 4.00
CA PRO A 154 4.85 0.07 2.63
C PRO A 154 3.58 -0.77 2.57
N CYS A 155 3.40 -1.70 3.52
CA CYS A 155 2.18 -2.49 3.60
C CYS A 155 0.98 -1.62 3.99
N GLN A 156 1.11 -0.76 4.98
CA GLN A 156 0.02 0.15 5.38
C GLN A 156 -0.43 1.08 4.25
N ALA A 157 0.53 1.63 3.49
CA ALA A 157 0.23 2.52 2.36
C ALA A 157 -0.47 1.81 1.19
N SER A 158 -0.28 0.50 1.06
CA SER A 158 -0.89 -0.32 0.00
C SER A 158 -2.21 -0.97 0.41
N VAL A 159 -2.56 -0.98 1.71
CA VAL A 159 -3.86 -1.50 2.14
C VAL A 159 -4.95 -0.50 1.77
N ASN A 160 -5.74 -0.86 0.76
CA ASN A 160 -7.07 -0.30 0.55
C ASN A 160 -7.99 -0.83 1.66
N ILE A 161 -7.89 -0.27 2.86
CA ILE A 161 -8.87 -0.53 3.92
C ILE A 161 -10.17 0.02 3.35
N PRO A 162 -11.20 -0.80 3.10
CA PRO A 162 -12.51 -0.27 2.79
C PRO A 162 -12.92 0.46 4.06
N LYS A 163 -12.72 1.78 4.10
CA LYS A 163 -13.35 2.62 5.11
C LYS A 163 -14.82 2.27 5.01
N GLN A 164 -15.35 1.70 6.08
CA GLN A 164 -16.78 1.46 6.19
C GLN A 164 -17.41 2.82 5.91
N ARG A 165 -18.02 2.97 4.72
CA ARG A 165 -18.56 4.26 4.31
C ARG A 165 -19.64 4.58 5.32
N ASP A 166 -19.60 5.79 5.86
CA ASP A 166 -20.66 6.24 6.74
C ASP A 166 -22.02 6.04 6.05
N PRO A 167 -23.07 5.66 6.78
CA PRO A 167 -24.39 5.54 6.21
C PRO A 167 -24.77 6.84 5.46
N LEU A 168 -25.43 6.68 4.31
CA LEU A 168 -25.91 7.84 3.55
C LEU A 168 -26.82 8.69 4.42
N HIS A 169 -26.47 9.96 4.60
CA HIS A 169 -27.30 10.93 5.31
C HIS A 169 -28.22 11.65 4.32
N MET A 170 -29.53 11.47 4.45
CA MET A 170 -30.51 12.18 3.62
C MET A 170 -30.55 13.67 4.00
N SER A 171 -30.57 14.56 3.02
CA SER A 171 -30.80 15.99 3.25
C SER A 171 -32.27 16.24 3.64
N PRO A 172 -32.55 17.25 4.47
CA PRO A 172 -33.92 17.68 4.72
C PRO A 172 -34.57 18.18 3.43
N LEU A 173 -35.84 17.84 3.23
CA LEU A 173 -36.62 18.36 2.11
C LEU A 173 -36.91 19.87 2.35
N PRO A 174 -36.85 20.73 1.32
CA PRO A 174 -37.23 22.14 1.45
C PRO A 174 -38.70 22.31 1.87
N LYS A 175 -39.09 23.52 2.28
CA LYS A 175 -40.44 23.79 2.81
C LYS A 175 -41.49 24.02 1.71
N ARG A 176 -41.08 24.33 0.49
CA ARG A 176 -41.97 24.69 -0.62
C ARG A 176 -41.29 24.46 -1.97
N PRO A 177 -42.06 24.33 -3.07
CA PRO A 177 -41.52 24.31 -4.42
C PRO A 177 -40.65 25.53 -4.71
N TRP A 178 -39.60 25.33 -5.48
CA TRP A 178 -38.72 26.37 -6.00
C TRP A 178 -37.92 27.16 -4.94
N ASP A 179 -37.79 26.61 -3.72
CA ASP A 179 -37.04 27.23 -2.62
C ASP A 179 -35.54 26.92 -2.72
N GLU A 180 -35.22 25.65 -3.01
CA GLU A 180 -33.86 25.15 -3.19
C GLU A 180 -33.79 24.39 -4.52
N LEU A 181 -32.81 24.74 -5.36
CA LEU A 181 -32.63 24.12 -6.67
C LEU A 181 -31.27 23.44 -6.74
N TYR A 182 -31.22 22.28 -7.40
CA TYR A 182 -29.98 21.66 -7.85
C TYR A 182 -29.69 22.06 -9.29
N VAL A 183 -28.43 22.36 -9.60
CA VAL A 183 -27.96 22.62 -10.95
C VAL A 183 -26.81 21.69 -11.29
N ASP A 184 -26.91 21.06 -12.45
CA ASP A 184 -25.90 20.16 -12.98
C ASP A 184 -25.80 20.30 -14.51
N PHE A 185 -24.71 19.77 -15.08
CA PHE A 185 -24.52 19.68 -16.51
C PHE A 185 -24.45 18.22 -16.96
N ALA A 186 -25.24 17.87 -17.98
CA ALA A 186 -25.02 16.64 -18.73
C ALA A 186 -24.29 16.95 -20.04
N GLY A 187 -23.27 16.14 -20.37
CA GLY A 187 -22.53 16.24 -21.62
C GLY A 187 -21.00 16.20 -21.44
N PRO A 188 -20.23 16.58 -22.47
CA PRO A 188 -20.70 16.99 -23.80
C PRO A 188 -21.36 15.83 -24.55
N PHE A 189 -22.42 16.12 -25.29
CA PHE A 189 -23.06 15.19 -26.22
C PHE A 189 -22.25 15.09 -27.53
N PRO A 190 -22.50 14.10 -28.41
CA PRO A 190 -21.76 13.95 -29.66
C PRO A 190 -21.76 15.18 -30.58
N THR A 191 -22.76 16.07 -30.44
CA THR A 191 -22.87 17.34 -31.17
C THR A 191 -22.04 18.47 -30.56
N GLY A 192 -21.39 18.25 -29.41
CA GLY A 192 -20.62 19.24 -28.66
C GLY A 192 -21.44 20.09 -27.69
N GLU A 193 -22.75 19.89 -27.64
CA GLU A 193 -23.66 20.60 -26.72
C GLU A 193 -23.66 19.97 -25.33
N HIS A 194 -24.10 20.75 -24.34
CA HIS A 194 -24.36 20.32 -22.98
C HIS A 194 -25.83 20.64 -22.63
N LEU A 195 -26.37 19.93 -21.65
CA LEU A 195 -27.65 20.26 -21.04
C LEU A 195 -27.40 20.88 -19.67
N LEU A 196 -27.85 22.10 -19.47
CA LEU A 196 -27.98 22.71 -18.16
C LEU A 196 -29.26 22.19 -17.52
N ILE A 197 -29.13 21.38 -16.48
CA ILE A 197 -30.24 20.73 -15.79
C ILE A 197 -30.45 21.45 -14.46
N VAL A 198 -31.65 21.99 -14.26
CA VAL A 198 -32.08 22.61 -13.00
C VAL A 198 -33.21 21.78 -12.42
N ILE A 199 -33.06 21.28 -11.20
CA ILE A 199 -34.06 20.43 -10.54
C ILE A 199 -34.55 21.11 -9.27
N ASP A 200 -35.86 21.25 -9.12
CA ASP A 200 -36.47 21.65 -7.85
C ASP A 200 -36.30 20.56 -6.80
N ASP A 201 -35.67 20.89 -5.67
CA ASP A 201 -35.42 19.92 -4.60
C ASP A 201 -36.73 19.50 -3.89
N TYR A 202 -37.76 20.35 -3.90
CA TYR A 202 -39.05 19.97 -3.30
C TYR A 202 -39.88 19.05 -4.20
N SER A 203 -40.21 19.51 -5.41
CA SER A 203 -41.14 18.80 -6.30
C SER A 203 -40.45 17.80 -7.23
N ARG A 204 -39.11 17.80 -7.28
CA ARG A 204 -38.31 17.02 -8.26
C ARG A 204 -38.60 17.39 -9.72
N PHE A 205 -39.12 18.59 -9.97
CA PHE A 205 -39.42 19.06 -11.31
C PHE A 205 -38.12 19.47 -12.03
N PRO A 206 -37.81 18.90 -13.20
CA PRO A 206 -36.64 19.28 -13.98
C PRO A 206 -36.98 20.39 -15.00
N GLU A 207 -36.10 21.38 -15.08
CA GLU A 207 -36.04 22.38 -16.15
C GLU A 207 -34.68 22.24 -16.86
N VAL A 208 -34.68 22.23 -18.19
CA VAL A 208 -33.47 21.91 -18.96
C VAL A 208 -33.27 22.92 -20.10
N GLU A 209 -32.05 23.44 -20.22
CA GLU A 209 -31.63 24.34 -21.30
C GLU A 209 -30.43 23.75 -22.06
N ILE A 210 -30.42 23.85 -23.39
CA ILE A 210 -29.29 23.40 -24.22
C ILE A 210 -28.26 24.51 -24.29
N VAL A 211 -27.01 24.22 -23.95
CA VAL A 211 -25.91 25.20 -23.91
C VAL A 211 -24.65 24.67 -24.56
N ASN A 212 -23.89 25.56 -25.21
CA ASN A 212 -22.64 25.22 -25.89
C ASN A 212 -21.41 25.30 -24.97
N SER A 213 -21.59 25.63 -23.69
CA SER A 213 -20.50 25.81 -22.72
C SER A 213 -21.01 25.66 -21.28
N THR A 214 -20.20 25.03 -20.43
CA THR A 214 -20.43 24.90 -18.98
C THR A 214 -19.89 26.09 -18.17
N SER A 215 -19.35 27.11 -18.83
CA SER A 215 -18.80 28.28 -18.13
C SER A 215 -19.89 29.09 -17.42
N ALA A 216 -19.57 29.66 -16.26
CA ALA A 216 -20.49 30.51 -15.50
C ALA A 216 -21.08 31.66 -16.35
N ARG A 217 -20.25 32.27 -17.20
CA ARG A 217 -20.68 33.35 -18.12
C ARG A 217 -21.76 32.89 -19.11
N SER A 218 -21.68 31.65 -19.59
CA SER A 218 -22.68 31.05 -20.47
C SER A 218 -23.93 30.61 -19.69
N MET A 219 -23.77 30.19 -18.45
CA MET A 219 -24.85 29.69 -17.61
C MET A 219 -25.77 30.80 -17.06
N THR A 220 -25.21 31.92 -16.59
CA THR A 220 -25.97 33.02 -15.97
C THR A 220 -27.19 33.50 -16.76
N PRO A 221 -27.12 33.79 -18.08
CA PRO A 221 -28.31 34.23 -18.83
C PRO A 221 -29.40 33.15 -18.89
N ASN A 222 -29.03 31.87 -18.99
CA ASN A 222 -29.97 30.75 -19.00
C ASN A 222 -30.65 30.58 -17.63
N LEU A 223 -29.89 30.68 -16.53
CA LEU A 223 -30.47 30.67 -15.19
C LEU A 223 -31.40 31.86 -14.94
N ASN A 224 -31.04 33.06 -15.41
CA ASN A 224 -31.90 34.23 -15.30
C ASN A 224 -33.22 34.04 -16.07
N HIS A 225 -33.17 33.40 -17.25
CA HIS A 225 -34.37 33.06 -18.02
C HIS A 225 -35.28 32.10 -17.24
N ILE A 226 -34.70 31.06 -16.65
CA ILE A 226 -35.43 30.09 -15.80
C ILE A 226 -36.02 30.79 -14.56
N PHE A 227 -35.24 31.64 -13.87
CA PHE A 227 -35.70 32.36 -12.67
C PHE A 227 -36.77 33.41 -12.98
N ALA A 228 -36.80 33.96 -14.19
CA ALA A 228 -37.87 34.87 -14.60
C ALA A 228 -39.23 34.17 -14.75
N ARG A 229 -39.24 32.86 -15.05
CA ARG A 229 -40.48 32.07 -15.24
C ARG A 229 -41.08 31.57 -13.92
N PHE A 230 -40.23 31.15 -12.99
CA PHE A 230 -40.66 30.44 -11.77
C PHE A 230 -40.37 31.21 -10.48
N GLY A 231 -39.62 32.32 -10.57
CA GLY A 231 -39.14 33.09 -9.43
C GLY A 231 -37.67 32.80 -9.11
N THR A 232 -37.10 33.62 -8.23
CA THR A 232 -35.73 33.45 -7.76
C THR A 232 -35.70 32.49 -6.56
N PRO A 233 -34.91 31.41 -6.60
CA PRO A 233 -34.77 30.50 -5.47
C PRO A 233 -33.98 31.15 -4.32
N ASN A 234 -34.10 30.58 -3.12
CA ASN A 234 -33.28 30.99 -1.97
C ASN A 234 -31.90 30.33 -2.00
N VAL A 235 -31.81 29.08 -2.49
CA VAL A 235 -30.55 28.31 -2.54
C VAL A 235 -30.37 27.69 -3.91
N LEU A 236 -29.15 27.82 -4.46
CA LEU A 236 -28.72 27.13 -5.67
C LEU A 236 -27.53 26.21 -5.34
N LYS A 237 -27.74 24.90 -5.46
CA LYS A 237 -26.77 23.85 -5.15
C LYS A 237 -26.15 23.33 -6.46
N SER A 238 -24.84 23.41 -6.60
CA SER A 238 -24.08 22.73 -7.66
C SER A 238 -22.97 21.89 -7.04
N ASP A 239 -22.60 20.82 -7.74
CA ASP A 239 -21.50 19.91 -7.42
C ASP A 239 -20.14 20.59 -7.19
N ASN A 240 -19.93 21.80 -7.74
CA ASN A 240 -18.65 22.50 -7.67
C ASN A 240 -18.71 23.90 -7.04
N PHE A 241 -19.89 24.45 -6.73
CA PHE A 241 -20.03 25.67 -5.92
C PHE A 241 -21.45 25.78 -5.36
N THR A 242 -21.58 26.08 -4.07
CA THR A 242 -22.87 26.50 -3.49
C THR A 242 -22.94 28.02 -3.54
N ILE A 243 -23.93 28.57 -4.25
CA ILE A 243 -24.21 30.01 -4.19
C ILE A 243 -25.36 30.18 -3.20
N VAL A 244 -25.03 30.63 -1.99
CA VAL A 244 -26.01 31.04 -0.98
C VAL A 244 -26.08 32.57 -1.02
N ARG A 245 -27.30 33.10 -1.02
CA ARG A 245 -27.55 34.54 -0.95
C ARG A 245 -27.50 35.05 0.48
#